data_AF-A0A179VBQ6-F1
#
_entry.id   AF-A0A179VBQ6-F1
#
_cell.length_a   1.000
_cell.length_b   1.000
_cell.length_c   1.000
_cell.angle_alpha   90.00
_cell.angle_beta   90.00
_cell.angle_gamma   90.00
#
_symmetry.space_group_name_H-M   'P 1'
#
loop_
_entity.id
_entity.type
_entity.pdbx_description
1 polymer ?
#
loop_
_entity_poly.entity_id
_entity_poly.type
_entity_poly.pdbx_seq_one_letter_code
_entity_poly.pdbx_strand_id
1 'polypeptide(L)'
;MLNGKRIIAAGIRGNVNKTGIVAALAAALRDTKMTNYANSNVSESLTYSHDSVGVDGSSVGVFAQVGDSATLADRMNPTRAAQRFFGSMKALADWELMTPGQIAQQVQRSAFPNGYALEVPRAKAFYLQNVAAVHDVVCPAGEPLILDEPSCSTAPEPARMPATVVPR
;
A
#
# COMPACT_ATOMS: atom_id res chain seq x y z
N MET A 1 12.74 -6.21 -0.40
CA MET A 1 11.28 -6.45 -0.30
C MET A 1 10.62 -5.93 1.00
N LEU A 2 11.37 -5.38 1.96
CA LEU A 2 10.82 -4.85 3.22
C LEU A 2 9.77 -3.75 3.02
N ASN A 3 9.96 -2.85 2.05
CA ASN A 3 9.00 -1.77 1.81
C ASN A 3 7.64 -2.26 1.32
N GLY A 4 7.60 -3.35 0.54
CA GLY A 4 6.34 -3.99 0.17
C GLY A 4 5.55 -4.44 1.41
N LYS A 5 6.23 -5.02 2.41
CA LYS A 5 5.60 -5.36 3.69
C LYS A 5 5.12 -4.13 4.46
N ARG A 6 5.87 -3.02 4.41
CA ARG A 6 5.45 -1.72 5.00
C ARG A 6 4.19 -1.16 4.33
N ILE A 7 4.05 -1.31 3.01
CA ILE A 7 2.84 -0.94 2.26
C ILE A 7 1.65 -1.81 2.69
N ILE A 8 1.82 -3.14 2.79
CA ILE A 8 0.77 -4.04 3.30
C ILE A 8 0.35 -3.64 4.71
N ALA A 9 1.33 -3.41 5.60
CA ALA A 9 1.07 -3.04 6.99
C ALA A 9 0.30 -1.71 7.10
N ALA A 10 0.65 -0.71 6.29
CA ALA A 10 -0.08 0.56 6.22
C ALA A 10 -1.53 0.35 5.75
N GLY A 11 -1.74 -0.53 4.78
CA GLY A 11 -3.08 -0.86 4.28
C GLY A 11 -3.94 -1.55 5.33
N ILE A 12 -3.38 -2.54 6.05
CA ILE A 12 -4.06 -3.24 7.14
C ILE A 12 -4.48 -2.25 8.24
N ARG A 13 -3.56 -1.42 8.75
CA ARG A 13 -3.88 -0.38 9.76
C ARG A 13 -4.92 0.63 9.26
N GLY A 14 -4.92 0.89 7.95
CA GLY A 14 -5.86 1.79 7.31
C GLY A 14 -7.20 1.17 6.96
N ASN A 15 -7.48 -0.08 7.36
CA ASN A 15 -8.67 -0.83 6.97
C ASN A 15 -8.90 -0.83 5.44
N VAL A 16 -7.82 -0.96 4.67
CA VAL A 16 -7.86 -1.02 3.21
C VAL A 16 -8.03 -2.47 2.76
N ASN A 17 -9.02 -2.71 1.89
CA ASN A 17 -9.24 -4.04 1.33
C ASN A 17 -8.07 -4.50 0.44
N LYS A 18 -8.05 -5.79 0.12
CA LYS A 18 -7.02 -6.40 -0.75
C LYS A 18 -6.84 -5.65 -2.07
N THR A 19 -7.92 -5.18 -2.70
CA THR A 19 -7.87 -4.47 -3.98
C THR A 19 -7.03 -3.19 -3.88
N GLY A 20 -7.28 -2.37 -2.85
CA GLY A 20 -6.51 -1.15 -2.60
C GLY A 20 -5.04 -1.42 -2.26
N ILE A 21 -4.76 -2.43 -1.41
CA ILE A 21 -3.37 -2.79 -1.07
C ILE A 21 -2.61 -3.28 -2.32
N VAL A 22 -3.24 -4.11 -3.14
CA VAL A 22 -2.66 -4.59 -4.40
C VAL A 22 -2.41 -3.42 -5.37
N ALA A 23 -3.27 -2.40 -5.40
CA ALA A 23 -3.05 -1.20 -6.21
C ALA A 23 -1.77 -0.46 -5.79
N ALA A 24 -1.58 -0.23 -4.50
CA ALA A 24 -0.37 0.40 -3.97
C ALA A 24 0.88 -0.44 -4.29
N LEU A 25 0.81 -1.77 -4.13
CA LEU A 25 1.92 -2.65 -4.47
C LEU A 25 2.25 -2.64 -5.98
N ALA A 26 1.23 -2.58 -6.84
CA ALA A 26 1.41 -2.46 -8.29
C ALA A 26 2.08 -1.12 -8.66
N ALA A 27 1.69 -0.02 -8.01
CA ALA A 27 2.33 1.28 -8.17
C ALA A 27 3.82 1.22 -7.77
N ALA A 28 4.11 0.75 -6.56
CA ALA A 28 5.49 0.65 -6.08
C ALA A 28 6.36 -0.29 -6.94
N LEU A 29 5.80 -1.40 -7.44
CA LEU A 29 6.51 -2.29 -8.37
C LEU A 29 6.87 -1.59 -9.67
N ARG A 30 5.90 -0.89 -10.26
CA ARG A 30 6.08 -0.19 -11.53
C ARG A 30 7.10 0.93 -11.42
N ASP A 31 6.96 1.74 -10.38
CA ASP A 31 7.69 3.00 -10.27
C ASP A 31 9.11 2.80 -9.75
N THR A 32 9.31 1.85 -8.83
CA THR A 32 10.61 1.68 -8.13
C THR A 32 11.01 0.25 -7.86
N LYS A 33 10.22 -0.75 -8.29
CA LYS A 33 10.39 -2.15 -7.88
C LYS A 33 10.34 -2.31 -6.34
N MET A 34 9.56 -1.44 -5.67
CA MET A 34 9.44 -1.32 -4.21
C MET A 34 10.72 -0.86 -3.48
N THR A 35 11.63 -0.19 -4.17
CA THR A 35 12.86 0.38 -3.60
C THR A 35 12.58 1.80 -3.10
N ASN A 36 13.01 2.12 -1.88
CA ASN A 36 12.91 3.48 -1.36
C ASN A 36 14.10 4.31 -1.88
N TYR A 37 13.89 5.06 -2.96
CA TYR A 37 14.95 5.87 -3.57
C TYR A 37 15.10 7.23 -2.88
N ALA A 38 16.31 7.55 -2.43
CA ALA A 38 16.75 8.95 -2.33
C ALA A 38 17.19 9.44 -3.71
N ASN A 39 17.45 10.74 -3.87
CA ASN A 39 17.86 11.32 -5.14
C ASN A 39 18.98 12.36 -4.95
N SER A 40 20.04 12.26 -5.75
CA SER A 40 21.19 13.19 -5.66
C SER A 40 20.83 14.63 -5.98
N ASN A 41 19.79 14.86 -6.80
CA ASN A 41 19.28 16.19 -7.13
C ASN A 41 18.33 16.74 -6.06
N VAL A 42 18.04 15.96 -5.01
CA VAL A 42 17.26 16.36 -3.83
C VAL A 42 18.11 16.07 -2.61
N SER A 43 19.12 16.90 -2.35
CA SER A 43 20.19 16.62 -1.37
C SER A 43 19.68 16.25 0.03
N GLU A 44 18.61 16.89 0.49
CA GLU A 44 17.98 16.57 1.79
C GLU A 44 17.43 15.13 1.83
N SER A 45 17.06 14.54 0.69
CA SER A 45 16.56 13.16 0.65
C SER A 45 17.62 12.14 1.09
N LEU A 46 18.90 12.47 0.92
CA LEU A 46 20.03 11.62 1.30
C LEU A 46 20.19 11.48 2.82
N THR A 47 19.56 12.36 3.62
CA THR A 47 19.60 12.29 5.08
C THR A 47 18.54 11.34 5.67
N TYR A 48 17.58 10.88 4.86
CA TYR A 48 16.56 9.92 5.28
C TYR A 48 17.00 8.49 4.96
N SER A 49 16.46 7.49 5.67
CA SER A 49 16.72 6.08 5.38
C SER A 49 16.22 5.71 3.97
N HIS A 50 17.10 5.14 3.15
CA HIS A 50 16.84 4.79 1.76
C HIS A 50 17.57 3.50 1.38
N ASP A 51 17.09 2.85 0.33
CA ASP A 51 17.68 1.60 -0.18
C ASP A 51 18.64 1.85 -1.34
N SER A 52 18.47 2.97 -2.05
CA SER A 52 19.24 3.32 -3.24
C SER A 52 19.16 4.82 -3.52
N VAL A 53 20.09 5.31 -4.34
CA VAL A 53 20.13 6.71 -4.77
C VAL A 53 19.89 6.76 -6.28
N GLY A 54 18.87 7.49 -6.71
CA GLY A 54 18.63 7.87 -8.09
C GLY A 54 19.45 9.11 -8.46
N VAL A 55 19.88 9.20 -9.72
CA VAL A 55 20.66 10.33 -10.24
C VAL A 55 19.92 11.15 -11.30
N ASP A 56 18.86 10.58 -11.86
CA ASP A 56 18.02 11.22 -12.88
C ASP A 56 16.79 11.89 -12.24
N GLY A 57 16.36 13.00 -12.83
CA GLY A 57 15.18 13.74 -12.39
C GLY A 57 15.26 14.17 -10.92
N SER A 58 14.11 14.20 -10.23
CA SER A 58 14.02 14.59 -8.82
C SER A 58 13.00 13.73 -8.04
N SER A 59 12.70 12.53 -8.55
CA SER A 59 11.79 11.60 -7.90
C SER A 59 12.44 10.94 -6.68
N VAL A 60 11.64 10.69 -5.64
CA VAL A 60 12.07 10.02 -4.40
C VAL A 60 11.00 9.07 -3.90
N GLY A 61 11.36 8.23 -2.93
CA GLY A 61 10.44 7.35 -2.24
C GLY A 61 10.07 6.10 -3.03
N VAL A 62 9.21 5.26 -2.45
CA VAL A 62 8.77 3.99 -3.06
C VAL A 62 7.77 4.15 -4.21
N PHE A 63 7.20 5.34 -4.38
CA PHE A 63 6.24 5.67 -5.45
C PHE A 63 6.79 6.68 -6.47
N ALA A 64 8.12 6.87 -6.51
CA ALA A 64 8.80 7.82 -7.41
C ALA A 64 8.13 9.22 -7.46
N GLN A 65 7.67 9.72 -6.31
CA GLN A 65 6.93 10.97 -6.22
C GLN A 65 7.82 12.14 -6.64
N VAL A 66 7.29 13.12 -7.37
CA VAL A 66 7.96 14.36 -7.79
C VAL A 66 7.08 15.54 -7.39
N GLY A 67 7.64 16.56 -6.74
CA GLY A 67 6.90 17.81 -6.46
C GLY A 67 5.53 17.63 -5.77
N ASP A 68 5.35 16.53 -5.03
CA ASP A 68 4.10 16.23 -4.34
C ASP A 68 3.88 17.24 -3.20
N SER A 69 2.61 17.57 -2.93
CA SER A 69 2.15 18.27 -1.73
C SER A 69 2.60 17.64 -0.40
N ALA A 70 3.11 16.41 -0.42
CA ALA A 70 3.69 15.74 0.74
C ALA A 70 5.05 16.31 1.14
N THR A 71 5.34 16.33 2.44
CA THR A 71 6.70 16.65 2.91
C THR A 71 7.71 15.60 2.43
N LEU A 72 8.98 15.97 2.31
CA LEU A 72 10.03 15.03 1.92
C LEU A 72 10.13 13.85 2.88
N ALA A 73 9.96 14.09 4.19
CA ALA A 73 9.91 13.05 5.21
C ALA A 73 8.76 12.05 5.02
N ASP A 74 7.62 12.48 4.46
CA ASP A 74 6.50 11.58 4.13
C ASP A 74 6.86 10.70 2.94
N ARG A 75 7.45 11.30 1.89
CA ARG A 75 7.83 10.63 0.66
C ARG A 75 8.93 9.59 0.90
N MET A 76 9.91 9.92 1.75
CA MET A 76 11.03 9.07 2.11
C MET A 76 10.70 7.98 3.12
N ASN A 77 9.51 7.99 3.73
CA ASN A 77 9.08 6.94 4.63
C ASN A 77 8.04 6.04 3.92
N PRO A 78 8.38 4.78 3.56
CA PRO A 78 7.48 3.89 2.83
C PRO A 78 6.11 3.69 3.47
N THR A 79 6.02 3.67 4.79
CA THR A 79 4.75 3.54 5.51
C THR A 79 3.90 4.79 5.36
N ARG A 80 4.48 5.99 5.53
CA ARG A 80 3.77 7.27 5.42
C ARG A 80 3.38 7.57 3.98
N ALA A 81 4.27 7.28 3.03
CA ALA A 81 3.97 7.35 1.60
C ALA A 81 2.79 6.44 1.23
N ALA A 82 2.72 5.23 1.78
CA ALA A 82 1.60 4.31 1.55
C ALA A 82 0.29 4.81 2.17
N GLN A 83 0.33 5.33 3.40
CA GLN A 83 -0.83 5.96 4.04
C GLN A 83 -1.42 7.07 3.17
N ARG A 84 -0.56 7.92 2.58
CA ARG A 84 -1.00 8.96 1.65
C ARG A 84 -1.59 8.39 0.37
N PHE A 85 -0.98 7.36 -0.22
CA PHE A 85 -1.55 6.66 -1.37
C PHE A 85 -2.98 6.20 -1.07
N PHE A 86 -3.20 5.56 0.08
CA PHE A 86 -4.53 5.09 0.49
C PHE A 86 -5.50 6.22 0.80
N GLY A 87 -5.03 7.34 1.36
CA GLY A 87 -5.84 8.55 1.53
C GLY A 87 -6.33 9.09 0.18
N SER A 88 -5.42 9.25 -0.78
CA SER A 88 -5.76 9.68 -2.15
C SER A 88 -6.70 8.69 -2.84
N MET A 89 -6.50 7.38 -2.67
CA MET A 89 -7.41 6.35 -3.19
C MET A 89 -8.82 6.50 -2.62
N LYS A 90 -8.96 6.65 -1.30
CA LYS A 90 -10.27 6.79 -0.65
C LYS A 90 -11.01 8.07 -1.05
N ALA A 91 -10.28 9.08 -1.55
CA ALA A 91 -10.86 10.31 -2.08
C ALA A 91 -11.35 10.17 -3.54
N LEU A 92 -11.06 9.07 -4.23
CA LEU A 92 -11.60 8.79 -5.55
C LEU A 92 -13.04 8.29 -5.43
N ALA A 93 -13.94 8.85 -6.24
CA ALA A 93 -15.30 8.31 -6.39
C ALA A 93 -15.23 6.86 -6.91
N ASP A 94 -16.07 5.99 -6.36
CA ASP A 94 -16.25 4.59 -6.81
C ASP A 94 -14.97 3.75 -6.87
N TRP A 95 -13.95 4.10 -6.08
CA TRP A 95 -12.66 3.36 -6.09
C TRP A 95 -12.83 1.87 -5.77
N GLU A 96 -13.85 1.50 -4.99
CA GLU A 96 -14.17 0.12 -4.64
C GLU A 96 -14.62 -0.73 -5.84
N LEU A 97 -15.14 -0.09 -6.89
CA LEU A 97 -15.54 -0.72 -8.14
C LEU A 97 -14.39 -0.79 -9.16
N MET A 98 -13.27 -0.11 -8.88
CA MET A 98 -12.11 -0.08 -9.77
C MET A 98 -11.22 -1.31 -9.61
N THR A 99 -10.59 -1.73 -10.70
CA THR A 99 -9.50 -2.70 -10.66
C THR A 99 -8.26 -2.10 -9.96
N PRO A 100 -7.35 -2.92 -9.41
CA PRO A 100 -6.13 -2.39 -8.78
C PRO A 100 -5.27 -1.52 -9.71
N GLY A 101 -5.22 -1.86 -11.00
CA GLY A 101 -4.51 -1.08 -12.00
C GLY A 101 -5.14 0.29 -12.25
N GLN A 102 -6.47 0.38 -12.30
CA GLN A 102 -7.20 1.64 -12.42
C GLN A 102 -6.99 2.53 -11.19
N ILE A 103 -7.06 1.96 -9.99
CA ILE A 103 -6.77 2.69 -8.74
C ILE A 103 -5.35 3.28 -8.79
N ALA A 104 -4.34 2.44 -9.08
CA ALA A 104 -2.96 2.89 -9.16
C ALA A 104 -2.76 4.00 -10.19
N GLN A 105 -3.38 3.85 -11.37
CA GLN A 105 -3.36 4.86 -12.43
C GLN A 105 -3.95 6.19 -11.97
N GLN A 106 -5.11 6.17 -11.31
CA GLN A 106 -5.81 7.37 -10.86
C GLN A 106 -5.08 8.08 -9.72
N VAL A 107 -4.50 7.32 -8.78
CA VAL A 107 -3.73 7.89 -7.66
C VAL A 107 -2.42 8.49 -8.12
N GLN A 108 -1.67 7.79 -8.99
CA GLN A 108 -0.37 8.26 -9.47
C GLN A 108 -0.46 9.30 -10.59
N ARG A 109 -1.62 9.38 -11.28
CA ARG A 109 -1.85 10.31 -12.40
C ARG A 109 -0.79 10.19 -13.50
N SER A 110 -0.30 8.98 -13.74
CA SER A 110 0.75 8.72 -14.74
C SER A 110 0.25 9.01 -16.16
N ALA A 111 1.13 9.55 -17.02
CA ALA A 111 0.86 9.78 -18.43
C ALA A 111 0.81 8.49 -19.26
N PHE A 112 1.26 7.36 -18.71
CA PHE A 112 1.28 6.07 -19.40
C PHE A 112 0.03 5.26 -19.06
N PRO A 113 -0.94 5.12 -19.98
CA PRO A 113 -2.11 4.30 -19.72
C PRO A 113 -1.71 2.84 -19.52
N ASN A 114 -2.34 2.18 -18.54
CA ASN A 114 -2.23 0.74 -18.27
C ASN A 114 -0.88 0.22 -17.74
N GLY A 115 0.11 1.09 -17.49
CA GLY A 115 1.42 0.66 -16.98
C GLY A 115 1.35 -0.12 -15.67
N TYR A 116 0.40 0.23 -14.79
CA TYR A 116 0.19 -0.44 -13.51
C TYR A 116 -0.54 -1.78 -13.63
N ALA A 117 -1.42 -1.94 -14.62
CA ALA A 117 -2.19 -3.18 -14.80
C ALA A 117 -1.26 -4.38 -15.04
N LEU A 118 -0.12 -4.16 -15.70
CA LEU A 118 0.90 -5.17 -15.97
C LEU A 118 1.56 -5.72 -14.69
N GLU A 119 1.66 -4.91 -13.63
CA GLU A 119 2.27 -5.32 -12.36
C GLU A 119 1.27 -5.99 -11.41
N VAL A 120 -0.04 -5.92 -11.68
CA VAL A 120 -1.08 -6.48 -10.79
C VAL A 120 -0.88 -7.96 -10.47
N PRO A 121 -0.53 -8.86 -11.42
CA PRO A 121 -0.26 -10.26 -11.09
C PRO A 121 0.88 -10.43 -10.08
N ARG A 122 1.98 -9.66 -10.24
CA ARG A 122 3.14 -9.70 -9.34
C ARG A 122 2.81 -9.09 -7.98
N ALA A 123 2.05 -8.00 -7.96
CA ALA A 123 1.55 -7.36 -6.74
C ALA A 123 0.65 -8.31 -5.93
N LYS A 124 -0.27 -9.03 -6.60
CA LYS A 124 -1.14 -10.03 -5.96
C LYS A 124 -0.32 -11.18 -5.37
N ALA A 125 0.65 -11.70 -6.12
CA ALA A 125 1.53 -12.77 -5.63
C ALA A 125 2.30 -12.32 -4.39
N PHE A 126 2.90 -11.13 -4.43
CA PHE A 126 3.59 -10.54 -3.29
C PHE A 126 2.67 -10.37 -2.07
N TYR A 127 1.46 -9.84 -2.26
CA TYR A 127 0.47 -9.70 -1.19
C TYR A 127 0.16 -11.05 -0.53
N LEU A 128 -0.19 -12.07 -1.32
CA LEU A 128 -0.57 -13.39 -0.80
C LEU A 128 0.57 -14.07 -0.03
N GLN A 129 1.81 -13.89 -0.48
CA GLN A 129 3.00 -14.44 0.18
C GLN A 129 3.31 -13.78 1.52
N ASN A 130 2.88 -12.54 1.75
CA ASN A 130 3.36 -11.72 2.87
C ASN A 130 2.26 -11.29 3.84
N VAL A 131 0.98 -11.29 3.45
CA VAL A 131 -0.10 -10.70 4.26
C VAL A 131 -0.27 -11.36 5.63
N ALA A 132 -0.19 -12.68 5.74
CA ALA A 132 -0.34 -13.38 7.02
C ALA A 132 0.76 -12.95 8.02
N ALA A 133 2.03 -13.05 7.61
CA ALA A 133 3.15 -12.64 8.45
C ALA A 133 3.14 -11.14 8.79
N VAL A 134 2.62 -10.28 7.92
CA VAL A 134 2.47 -8.85 8.22
C VAL A 134 1.31 -8.61 9.18
N HIS A 135 0.19 -9.32 9.00
CA HIS A 135 -0.98 -9.22 9.87
C HIS A 135 -0.61 -9.58 11.32
N ASP A 136 0.11 -10.68 11.55
CA ASP A 136 0.51 -11.11 12.89
C ASP A 136 1.35 -10.06 13.63
N VAL A 137 2.17 -9.29 12.90
CA VAL A 137 3.01 -8.21 13.47
C VAL A 137 2.22 -6.92 13.69
N VAL A 138 1.26 -6.62 12.82
CA VAL A 138 0.46 -5.39 12.89
C VAL A 138 -0.69 -5.52 13.88
N CYS A 139 -1.23 -6.73 14.01
CA CYS A 139 -2.44 -7.07 14.73
C CYS A 139 -2.18 -8.34 15.57
N PRO A 140 -1.31 -8.28 16.61
CA PRO A 140 -1.02 -9.44 17.43
C PRO A 140 -2.30 -9.93 18.13
N ALA A 141 -2.59 -11.22 18.02
CA ALA A 141 -3.70 -11.83 18.74
C ALA A 141 -3.42 -11.79 20.25
N GLY A 142 -4.23 -11.03 21.00
CA GLY A 142 -4.17 -10.99 22.47
C GLY A 142 -3.83 -9.64 23.11
N GLU A 143 -3.79 -8.53 22.37
CA GLU A 143 -3.67 -7.21 22.98
C GLU A 143 -4.96 -6.85 23.76
N PRO A 144 -4.92 -6.47 25.05
CA PRO A 144 -6.10 -5.97 25.73
C PRO A 144 -6.64 -4.75 24.99
N LEU A 145 -7.97 -4.70 24.80
CA LEU A 145 -8.69 -3.60 24.16
C LEU A 145 -8.38 -2.28 24.87
N ILE A 146 -7.34 -1.56 24.44
CA ILE A 146 -7.18 -0.14 24.73
C ILE A 146 -8.04 0.58 23.71
N LEU A 147 -9.08 1.26 24.20
CA LEU A 147 -10.21 1.78 23.43
C LEU A 147 -9.88 2.96 22.48
N ASP A 148 -8.61 3.36 22.35
CA ASP A 148 -8.23 4.60 21.66
C ASP A 148 -7.19 4.43 20.52
N GLU A 149 -6.82 3.20 20.14
CA GLU A 149 -5.96 2.95 18.97
C GLU A 149 -6.81 2.50 17.76
N PRO A 150 -6.41 2.80 16.50
CA PRO A 150 -7.01 2.22 15.31
C PRO A 150 -6.71 0.72 15.28
N SER A 151 -7.51 -0.03 16.05
CA SER A 151 -7.38 -1.45 16.24
C SER A 151 -7.75 -2.16 14.93
N CYS A 152 -6.93 -3.14 14.61
CA CYS A 152 -7.17 -4.12 13.57
C CYS A 152 -8.26 -5.11 14.05
N SER A 153 -9.49 -4.63 14.16
CA SER A 153 -10.66 -5.36 14.61
C SER A 153 -11.82 -4.91 13.72
N THR A 154 -12.49 -5.70 12.90
CA THR A 154 -12.67 -7.15 12.73
C THR A 154 -12.84 -7.37 11.23
N ALA A 155 -12.17 -8.36 10.64
CA ALA A 155 -12.66 -8.89 9.37
C ALA A 155 -14.09 -9.40 9.59
N PRO A 156 -15.06 -9.14 8.69
CA PRO A 156 -16.37 -9.75 8.81
C PRO A 156 -16.18 -11.27 8.77
N GLU A 157 -16.59 -11.95 9.84
CA GLU A 157 -16.72 -13.40 9.86
C GLU A 157 -17.58 -13.79 8.64
N PRO A 158 -17.14 -14.72 7.77
CA PRO A 158 -18.02 -15.19 6.71
C PRO A 158 -19.24 -15.78 7.39
N ALA A 159 -20.41 -15.20 7.14
CA ALA A 159 -21.67 -15.63 7.74
C ALA A 159 -21.75 -17.15 7.69
N ARG A 160 -21.66 -17.82 8.85
CA ARG A 160 -22.00 -19.23 8.98
C ARG A 160 -23.44 -19.36 8.53
N MET A 161 -23.65 -19.87 7.32
CA MET A 161 -24.97 -20.29 6.88
C MET A 161 -25.45 -21.34 7.91
N PRO A 162 -26.66 -21.20 8.48
CA PRO A 162 -27.19 -22.25 9.34
C PRO A 162 -27.32 -23.53 8.50
N ALA A 163 -26.78 -24.64 9.03
CA ALA A 163 -26.93 -25.94 8.41
C ALA A 163 -28.43 -26.24 8.28
N THR A 164 -28.89 -26.41 7.03
CA THR A 164 -30.25 -26.88 6.75
C THR A 164 -30.43 -28.24 7.42
N VAL A 165 -31.25 -28.30 8.47
CA VAL A 165 -31.75 -29.55 9.02
C VAL A 165 -32.65 -30.17 7.94
N VAL A 166 -32.19 -31.26 7.34
CA VAL A 166 -33.02 -32.09 6.46
C VAL A 166 -33.89 -32.97 7.37
N PRO A 167 -35.22 -32.83 7.35
CA PRO A 167 -36.09 -33.74 8.10
C PRO A 167 -36.08 -35.13 7.44
N ARG A 168 -36.05 -36.17 8.28
CA ARG A 168 -36.21 -37.58 7.89
C ARG A 168 -37.66 -37.91 7.58
#